data_AF-A0A5B6UUL7-F1
#
_entry.id   AF-A0A5B6UUL7-F1
#
_cell.length_a   1.000
_cell.length_b   1.000
_cell.length_c   1.000
_cell.angle_alpha   90.00
_cell.angle_beta   90.00
_cell.angle_gamma   90.00
#
_symmetry.space_group_name_H-M   'P 1'
#
loop_
_entity.id
_entity.type
_entity.pdbx_description
1 polymer ?
#
loop_
_entity_poly.entity_id
_entity_poly.type
_entity_poly.pdbx_seq_one_letter_code
_entity_poly.pdbx_strand_id
1 'polypeptide(L)' 'MENYSLIFVYMVVCLVSFASAKLGIATFYTKYIPSACFKNKDQRKMIAAAGDALWKNGEMCGKCSP' A
#
# COMPACT_ATOMS: atom_id res chain seq x y z
N MET A 1 5.83 -28.84 31.81
CA MET A 1 6.12 -29.18 30.40
C MET A 1 5.00 -28.74 29.44
N GLU A 2 3.74 -28.63 29.91
CA GLU A 2 2.57 -28.23 29.11
C GLU A 2 2.67 -26.82 28.48
N ASN A 3 3.05 -25.80 29.25
CA ASN A 3 3.14 -24.42 28.75
C ASN A 3 4.24 -24.20 27.70
N TYR A 4 5.35 -24.95 27.76
CA TYR A 4 6.46 -24.78 26.81
C TYR A 4 6.07 -25.23 25.40
N SER A 5 5.27 -26.30 25.30
CA SER A 5 4.71 -26.76 24.02
C SER A 5 3.77 -25.72 23.42
N LEU A 6 2.91 -25.10 24.23
CA LEU A 6 1.98 -24.07 23.75
C LEU A 6 2.71 -22.81 23.25
N ILE A 7 3.77 -22.39 23.96
CA ILE A 7 4.61 -21.25 23.55
C ILE A 7 5.31 -21.54 22.22
N PHE A 8 5.84 -22.75 22.05
CA PHE A 8 6.52 -23.16 20.81
C PHE A 8 5.56 -23.17 19.61
N VAL A 9 4.34 -23.69 19.78
CA VAL A 9 3.30 -23.68 18.75
C VAL A 9 2.92 -22.25 18.36
N TYR A 10 2.76 -21.35 19.33
CA TYR A 10 2.42 -19.94 19.07
C TYR A 10 3.52 -19.21 18.27
N MET A 11 4.79 -19.44 18.63
CA MET A 11 5.94 -18.87 17.90
C MET A 11 5.96 -19.32 16.44
N VAL A 12 5.69 -20.60 16.17
CA VAL A 12 5.63 -21.13 14.80
C VAL A 12 4.46 -20.52 14.02
N VAL A 13 3.29 -20.32 14.62
CA VAL A 13 2.13 -19.68 13.96
C VAL A 13 2.43 -18.23 13.58
N CYS A 14 3.07 -17.45 14.45
CA CYS A 14 3.41 -16.06 14.15
C CYS A 14 4.39 -15.93 12.98
N LEU A 15 5.33 -16.86 12.84
CA LEU A 15 6.31 -16.91 11.74
C LEU A 15 5.67 -17.12 10.37
N VAL A 16 4.49 -17.74 10.31
CA VAL A 16 3.76 -18.03 9.06
C VAL A 16 2.83 -16.87 8.66
N SER A 17 2.99 -15.69 9.25
CA SER A 17 2.29 -14.47 8.80
C SER A 17 2.76 -14.07 7.40
N PHE A 18 2.13 -14.63 6.38
CA PHE A 18 2.38 -14.31 4.99
C PHE A 18 2.01 -12.84 4.70
N ALA A 19 3.00 -12.04 4.30
CA ALA A 19 2.77 -10.74 3.70
C ALA A 19 2.18 -10.92 2.30
N SER A 20 0.85 -10.92 2.20
CA SER A 20 0.14 -10.97 0.92
C SER A 20 0.10 -9.58 0.27
N ALA A 21 1.12 -9.24 -0.51
CA ALA A 21 1.13 -8.04 -1.34
C ALA A 21 0.74 -8.39 -2.79
N LYS A 22 -0.11 -7.58 -3.40
CA LYS A 22 -0.44 -7.72 -4.82
C LYS A 22 0.69 -7.10 -5.64
N LEU A 23 1.25 -7.87 -6.58
CA LEU A 23 2.27 -7.35 -7.50
C LEU A 23 1.68 -6.18 -8.31
N GLY A 24 2.39 -5.06 -8.34
CA GLY A 24 2.04 -3.86 -9.10
C GLY A 24 3.23 -3.33 -9.88
N ILE A 25 2.96 -2.63 -10.99
CA ILE A 25 3.97 -1.92 -11.77
C ILE A 25 3.88 -0.44 -11.41
N ALA A 26 5.03 0.17 -11.11
CA ALA A 26 5.14 1.59 -10.84
C ALA A 26 6.05 2.26 -11.88
N THR A 27 5.67 3.45 -12.33
CA THR A 27 6.46 4.28 -13.24
C THR A 27 6.68 5.65 -12.63
N PHE A 28 7.87 6.22 -12.85
CA PHE A 28 8.20 7.55 -12.36
C PHE A 28 8.03 8.60 -13.45
N TYR A 29 7.41 9.73 -13.10
CA TYR A 29 7.27 10.89 -13.97
C TYR A 29 7.27 12.17 -13.13
N THR A 30 7.84 13.25 -13.66
CA THR A 30 8.00 14.53 -12.94
C THR A 30 6.91 15.55 -13.26
N LYS A 31 6.23 15.41 -14.40
CA LYS A 31 5.12 16.29 -14.81
C LYS A 31 3.80 15.68 -14.36
N TYR A 32 3.35 16.04 -13.16
CA TYR A 32 2.15 15.47 -12.54
C TYR A 32 1.04 16.49 -12.28
N ILE A 33 1.27 17.76 -12.64
CA ILE A 33 0.30 18.85 -12.54
C ILE A 33 -0.25 19.13 -13.95
N PRO A 34 -1.58 19.16 -14.18
CA PRO A 34 -2.63 18.92 -13.18
C PRO A 34 -2.75 17.45 -12.79
N SER A 35 -3.07 17.20 -11.52
CA SER A 35 -3.41 15.86 -11.03
C SER A 35 -4.93 15.70 -10.90
N ALA A 36 -5.44 14.47 -11.03
CA ALA A 36 -6.87 14.20 -10.92
C ALA A 36 -7.44 14.56 -9.52
N CYS A 37 -6.69 14.32 -8.45
CA CYS A 37 -7.12 14.62 -7.07
C CYS A 37 -6.94 16.10 -6.68
N PHE A 38 -5.81 16.72 -7.06
CA PHE A 38 -5.40 18.02 -6.52
C PHE A 38 -5.35 19.13 -7.57
N LYS A 39 -5.74 18.85 -8.82
CA LYS A 39 -5.75 19.79 -9.94
C LYS A 39 -4.37 20.44 -10.08
N ASN A 40 -4.31 21.77 -10.04
CA ASN A 40 -3.09 22.55 -10.22
C ASN A 40 -2.23 22.69 -8.95
N LYS A 41 -2.56 21.97 -7.86
CA LYS A 41 -1.81 22.06 -6.60
C LYS A 41 -0.64 21.08 -6.58
N ASP A 42 0.56 21.62 -6.42
CA ASP A 42 1.77 20.88 -6.11
C ASP A 42 1.69 20.35 -4.67
N GLN A 43 1.75 19.03 -4.49
CA GLN A 43 1.72 18.41 -3.17
C GLN A 43 3.12 18.26 -2.55
N ARG A 44 4.21 18.42 -3.32
CA ARG A 44 5.64 18.26 -2.96
C ARG A 44 6.05 16.98 -2.21
N LYS A 45 5.10 16.17 -1.73
CA LYS A 45 5.26 14.92 -0.97
C LYS A 45 5.53 13.75 -1.92
N MET A 46 5.96 12.61 -1.38
CA MET A 46 5.93 11.33 -2.09
C MET A 46 4.48 10.98 -2.43
N ILE A 47 4.05 11.36 -3.62
CA ILE A 47 2.73 11.10 -4.18
C ILE A 47 2.85 10.05 -5.28
N ALA A 48 1.89 9.14 -5.32
CA ALA A 48 1.74 8.15 -6.39
C ALA A 48 0.41 8.38 -7.11
N ALA A 49 0.42 8.28 -8.44
CA ALA A 49 -0.81 8.12 -9.18
C ALA A 49 -1.25 6.66 -9.12
N ALA A 50 -2.55 6.46 -8.93
CA ALA A 50 -3.16 5.14 -9.01
C ALA A 50 -3.51 4.82 -10.47
N GLY A 51 -3.19 3.60 -10.90
CA GLY A 51 -3.67 3.07 -12.17
C GLY A 51 -5.18 2.85 -12.16
N ASP A 52 -5.78 2.64 -13.34
CA ASP A 52 -7.24 2.55 -13.52
C ASP A 52 -7.91 1.52 -12.60
N ALA A 53 -7.25 0.39 -12.37
CA ALA A 53 -7.75 -0.68 -11.50
C ALA A 53 -7.91 -0.24 -10.02
N LEU A 54 -7.15 0.77 -9.57
CA LEU A 54 -7.14 1.29 -8.21
C LEU A 54 -7.80 2.67 -8.09
N TRP A 55 -7.92 3.42 -9.20
CA TRP A 55 -8.43 4.79 -9.21
C TRP A 55 -9.85 4.93 -8.65
N LYS A 56 -10.76 4.01 -9.02
CA LYS A 56 -12.17 4.00 -8.60
C LYS A 56 -12.83 5.39 -8.59
N ASN A 57 -12.72 6.12 -9.69
CA ASN A 57 -13.25 7.48 -9.83
C ASN A 57 -12.79 8.48 -8.74
N GLY A 58 -11.57 8.30 -8.23
CA GLY A 58 -10.98 9.18 -7.22
C GLY A 58 -11.20 8.74 -5.78
N GLU A 59 -11.76 7.55 -5.53
CA GLU A 59 -11.92 7.02 -4.16
C GLU A 59 -10.58 6.86 -3.41
N MET A 60 -9.48 6.78 -4.15
CA MET A 60 -8.12 6.68 -3.63
C MET A 60 -7.49 8.04 -3.27
N CYS A 61 -8.08 9.17 -3.69
CA CYS A 61 -7.48 10.48 -3.46
C CYS A 61 -7.15 10.74 -1.98
N GLY A 62 -5.89 11.11 -1.71
CA GLY A 62 -5.41 11.41 -0.36
C GLY A 62 -5.17 10.20 0.54
N LYS A 63 -5.37 8.97 0.04
CA LYS A 63 -5.06 7.75 0.80
C LYS A 63 -3.59 7.35 0.59
N CYS A 64 -2.97 6.82 1.64
CA CYS A 64 -1.71 6.11 1.51
C CYS A 64 -2.00 4.69 1.01
N SER A 65 -1.18 4.19 0.07
CA SER A 65 -1.25 2.77 -0.31
C SER A 65 -0.95 1.90 0.91
N PRO A 66 -1.72 0.83 1.15
CA PRO A 66 -1.36 -0.20 2.12
C PRO A 66 -0.12 -0.99 1.67
#